data_AF-A0A7X6FPM2-F1
#
_entry.id   AF-A0A7X6FPM2-F1
#
_cell.length_a   1.000
_cell.length_b   1.000
_cell.length_c   1.000
_cell.angle_alpha   90.00
_cell.angle_beta   90.00
_cell.angle_gamma   90.00
#
_symmetry.space_group_name_H-M   'P 1'
#
loop_
_entity.id
_entity.type
_entity.pdbx_description
1 polymer ?
#
loop_
_entity_poly.entity_id
_entity_poly.type
_entity_poly.pdbx_seq_one_letter_code
_entity_poly.pdbx_strand_id
1 'polypeptide(L)'
;MDNIYQKYDYIFTNYKSKNIRLLEIGIQNGGSLEIWSRYFAKGEIFIGCDINEKCRNLKYTDDRIHVIVGDANSEKIYQSAIALSKNFDIIIDDGSHKSSDIIKSFSFYFKRIVNGGIYIIEDLHCSYWKNFEGGLFHPHSSISFFKNLVDIINHEHWGVAKTRKSLFDGFIKNMI
;
A
#
# COMPACT_ATOMS: atom_id res chain seq x y z
N MET A 1 -19.18 -13.85 2.10
CA MET A 1 -18.06 -13.08 1.51
C MET A 1 -18.39 -11.62 1.71
N ASP A 2 -17.60 -10.91 2.51
CA ASP A 2 -17.73 -9.47 2.63
C ASP A 2 -17.42 -8.84 1.27
N ASN A 3 -18.29 -7.94 0.80
CA ASN A 3 -18.10 -7.26 -0.48
C ASN A 3 -17.10 -6.10 -0.30
N ILE A 4 -15.86 -6.28 -0.76
CA ILE A 4 -14.80 -5.28 -0.65
C ILE A 4 -15.17 -3.93 -1.26
N TYR A 5 -15.99 -3.92 -2.32
CA TYR A 5 -16.47 -2.70 -2.95
C TYR A 5 -17.38 -1.88 -2.05
N GLN A 6 -18.18 -2.52 -1.17
CA GLN A 6 -19.00 -1.79 -0.19
C GLN A 6 -18.14 -1.13 0.88
N LYS A 7 -17.06 -1.80 1.31
CA LYS A 7 -16.08 -1.24 2.26
C LYS A 7 -15.37 -0.05 1.62
N TYR A 8 -14.93 -0.20 0.37
CA TYR A 8 -14.33 0.90 -0.38
C TYR A 8 -15.28 2.08 -0.54
N ASP A 9 -16.56 1.83 -0.87
CA ASP A 9 -17.51 2.92 -1.04
C ASP A 9 -17.68 3.74 0.23
N TYR A 10 -17.78 3.07 1.38
CA TYR A 10 -17.81 3.72 2.68
C TYR A 10 -16.55 4.54 2.97
N ILE A 11 -15.36 3.94 2.80
CA ILE A 11 -14.07 4.59 3.09
C ILE A 11 -13.85 5.82 2.18
N PHE A 12 -14.20 5.69 0.90
CA PHE A 12 -13.88 6.67 -0.13
C PHE A 12 -14.96 7.71 -0.40
N THR A 13 -16.11 7.63 0.25
CA THR A 13 -17.23 8.58 0.06
C THR A 13 -16.77 10.04 0.13
N ASN A 14 -15.90 10.39 1.09
CA ASN A 14 -15.40 11.75 1.27
C ASN A 14 -14.31 12.18 0.27
N TYR A 15 -13.86 11.29 -0.60
CA TYR A 15 -12.82 11.55 -1.60
C TYR A 15 -13.40 11.73 -3.01
N LYS A 16 -14.65 11.29 -3.27
CA LYS A 16 -15.30 11.39 -4.60
C LYS A 16 -15.31 12.80 -5.19
N SER A 17 -15.46 13.81 -4.34
CA SER A 17 -15.53 15.22 -4.77
C SER A 17 -14.17 15.93 -4.78
N LYS A 18 -13.08 15.25 -4.39
CA LYS A 18 -11.73 15.80 -4.26
C LYS A 18 -10.89 15.47 -5.48
N ASN A 19 -9.88 16.32 -5.72
CA ASN A 19 -8.83 16.07 -6.71
C ASN A 19 -7.77 15.16 -6.08
N ILE A 20 -8.06 13.86 -6.03
CA ILE A 20 -7.16 12.90 -5.38
C ILE A 20 -6.02 12.48 -6.30
N ARG A 21 -4.89 12.11 -5.69
CA ARG A 21 -3.80 11.39 -6.35
C ARG A 21 -3.74 9.99 -5.74
N LEU A 22 -3.89 8.97 -6.57
CA LEU A 22 -3.96 7.57 -6.14
C LEU A 22 -2.77 6.78 -6.66
N LEU A 23 -2.17 5.96 -5.79
CA LEU A 23 -1.21 4.91 -6.16
C LEU A 23 -1.79 3.54 -5.82
N GLU A 24 -1.75 2.61 -6.76
CA GLU A 24 -2.09 1.20 -6.56
C GLU A 24 -0.85 0.33 -6.86
N ILE A 25 -0.44 -0.47 -5.89
CA ILE A 25 0.64 -1.45 -6.01
C ILE A 25 -0.02 -2.80 -6.26
N GLY A 26 0.35 -3.47 -7.37
CA GLY A 26 -0.32 -4.67 -7.86
C GLY A 26 -1.57 -4.28 -8.65
N ILE A 27 -1.46 -4.24 -9.98
CA ILE A 27 -2.60 -3.92 -10.86
C ILE A 27 -3.01 -5.08 -11.75
N GLN A 28 -2.22 -6.15 -11.81
CA GLN A 28 -2.46 -7.36 -12.60
C GLN A 28 -2.79 -7.07 -14.08
N ASN A 29 -4.07 -7.02 -14.44
CA ASN A 29 -4.55 -6.73 -15.80
C ASN A 29 -5.02 -5.28 -16.00
N GLY A 30 -4.93 -4.43 -14.96
CA GLY A 30 -5.24 -3.01 -15.01
C GLY A 30 -6.71 -2.64 -14.79
N GLY A 31 -7.60 -3.61 -14.57
CA GLY A 31 -9.05 -3.34 -14.50
C GLY A 31 -9.46 -2.41 -13.36
N SER A 32 -8.74 -2.43 -12.24
CA SER A 32 -8.98 -1.58 -11.08
C SER A 32 -8.74 -0.09 -11.38
N LEU A 33 -7.69 0.25 -12.15
CA LEU A 33 -7.40 1.64 -12.50
C LEU A 33 -8.53 2.32 -13.29
N GLU A 34 -9.20 1.59 -14.21
CA GLU A 34 -10.38 2.11 -14.91
C GLU A 34 -11.59 2.30 -13.99
N ILE A 35 -11.70 1.47 -12.95
CA ILE A 35 -12.74 1.63 -11.92
C ILE A 35 -12.44 2.88 -11.10
N TRP A 36 -11.20 3.04 -10.63
CA TRP A 36 -10.78 4.20 -9.84
C TRP A 36 -10.93 5.50 -10.61
N SER A 37 -10.54 5.56 -11.89
CA SER A 37 -10.64 6.79 -12.67
C SER A 37 -12.08 7.26 -12.89
N ARG A 38 -13.02 6.32 -13.03
CA ARG A 38 -14.46 6.60 -13.11
C ARG A 38 -15.07 6.93 -11.75
N TYR A 39 -14.71 6.17 -10.72
CA TYR A 39 -15.21 6.35 -9.36
C TYR A 39 -14.79 7.70 -8.77
N PHE A 40 -13.54 8.10 -9.03
CA PHE A 40 -12.99 9.41 -8.69
C PHE A 40 -12.93 10.29 -9.93
N ALA A 41 -14.10 10.67 -10.46
CA ALA A 41 -14.20 11.47 -11.68
C ALA A 41 -13.41 12.79 -11.64
N LYS A 42 -13.16 13.35 -10.44
CA LYS A 42 -12.33 14.56 -10.23
C LYS A 42 -10.86 14.27 -9.88
N GLY A 43 -10.47 13.01 -9.75
CA GLY A 43 -9.09 12.62 -9.45
C GLY A 43 -8.10 13.24 -10.43
N GLU A 44 -6.94 13.61 -9.91
CA GLU A 44 -5.87 14.29 -10.64
C GLU A 44 -5.01 13.26 -11.39
N ILE A 45 -4.62 12.17 -10.72
CA ILE A 45 -3.74 11.15 -11.28
C ILE A 45 -4.00 9.78 -10.62
N PHE A 46 -3.95 8.73 -11.42
CA PHE A 46 -4.05 7.33 -10.99
C PHE A 46 -2.81 6.60 -11.47
N ILE A 47 -1.96 6.17 -10.53
CA ILE A 47 -0.73 5.47 -10.83
C ILE A 47 -0.90 4.00 -10.44
N GLY A 48 -0.73 3.10 -11.40
CA GLY A 48 -0.62 1.67 -11.14
C GLY A 48 0.82 1.19 -11.25
N CYS A 49 1.24 0.32 -10.34
CA CYS A 49 2.54 -0.32 -10.38
C CYS A 49 2.40 -1.84 -10.41
N ASP A 50 3.08 -2.52 -11.34
CA ASP A 50 3.15 -3.97 -11.35
C ASP A 50 4.51 -4.48 -11.80
N ILE A 51 4.97 -5.59 -11.23
CA ILE A 51 6.22 -6.24 -11.65
C ILE A 51 6.09 -6.94 -13.00
N ASN A 52 4.87 -7.28 -13.42
CA ASN A 52 4.60 -7.98 -14.67
C ASN A 52 4.85 -7.08 -15.88
N GLU A 53 5.86 -7.43 -16.68
CA GLU A 53 6.25 -6.73 -17.90
C GLU A 53 5.10 -6.55 -18.93
N LYS A 54 4.09 -7.43 -18.90
CA LYS A 54 2.92 -7.32 -19.77
C LYS A 54 2.09 -6.07 -19.48
N CYS A 55 2.14 -5.53 -18.26
CA CYS A 55 1.43 -4.33 -17.87
C CYS A 55 1.86 -3.09 -18.68
N ARG A 56 3.07 -3.10 -19.26
CA ARG A 56 3.54 -2.03 -20.16
C ARG A 56 2.63 -1.85 -21.39
N ASN A 57 1.94 -2.92 -21.80
CA ASN A 57 1.09 -2.91 -22.97
C ASN A 57 -0.35 -2.48 -22.66
N LEU A 58 -0.70 -2.25 -21.38
CA LEU A 58 -2.02 -1.75 -21.00
C LEU A 58 -2.25 -0.36 -21.63
N LYS A 59 -3.47 -0.16 -22.12
CA LYS A 59 -3.91 1.07 -22.78
C LYS A 59 -5.18 1.54 -22.11
N TYR A 60 -5.22 2.82 -21.79
CA TYR A 60 -6.38 3.47 -21.19
C TYR A 60 -6.78 4.65 -22.07
N THR A 61 -8.08 4.95 -22.10
CA THR A 61 -8.62 6.14 -22.76
C THR A 61 -8.53 7.39 -21.88
N ASP A 62 -8.31 7.21 -20.59
CA ASP A 62 -8.20 8.28 -19.61
C ASP A 62 -6.72 8.64 -19.39
N ASP A 63 -6.35 9.84 -19.83
CA ASP A 63 -4.97 10.34 -19.77
C ASP A 63 -4.44 10.55 -18.33
N ARG A 64 -5.31 10.46 -17.32
CA ARG A 64 -4.92 10.54 -15.90
C ARG A 64 -4.36 9.23 -15.37
N ILE A 65 -4.47 8.13 -16.13
CA ILE A 65 -3.99 6.81 -15.73
C ILE A 65 -2.55 6.59 -16.23
N HIS A 66 -1.66 6.26 -15.31
CA HIS A 66 -0.26 5.96 -15.60
C HIS A 66 0.11 4.59 -15.07
N VAL A 67 0.88 3.82 -15.85
CA VAL A 67 1.40 2.52 -15.43
C VAL A 67 2.91 2.57 -15.32
N ILE A 68 3.42 2.10 -14.19
CA ILE A 68 4.83 1.87 -13.94
C ILE A 68 5.06 0.36 -13.87
N VAL A 69 6.07 -0.12 -14.57
CA VAL A 69 6.41 -1.55 -14.61
C VAL A 69 7.72 -1.79 -13.87
N GLY A 70 7.66 -2.64 -12.85
CA GLY A 70 8.78 -3.12 -12.07
C GLY A 70 8.40 -3.40 -10.61
N ASP A 71 9.40 -3.82 -9.85
CA ASP A 71 9.25 -4.07 -8.41
C ASP A 71 8.99 -2.75 -7.66
N ALA A 72 7.80 -2.59 -7.08
CA ALA A 72 7.39 -1.44 -6.27
C ALA A 72 8.34 -1.19 -5.08
N ASN A 73 9.06 -2.22 -4.63
CA ASN A 73 10.03 -2.17 -3.55
C ASN A 73 11.45 -1.84 -4.00
N SER A 74 11.65 -1.48 -5.27
CA SER A 74 12.93 -1.00 -5.79
C SER A 74 13.01 0.53 -5.79
N GLU A 75 14.20 1.07 -5.52
CA GLU A 75 14.43 2.52 -5.51
C GLU A 75 14.06 3.16 -6.86
N LYS A 76 14.39 2.50 -7.98
CA LYS A 76 14.07 2.99 -9.33
C LYS A 76 12.57 3.19 -9.55
N ILE A 77 11.76 2.25 -9.08
CA ILE A 77 10.30 2.29 -9.27
C ILE A 77 9.67 3.29 -8.31
N TYR A 78 10.14 3.34 -7.07
CA TYR A 78 9.78 4.39 -6.12
C TYR A 78 10.06 5.79 -6.69
N GLN A 79 11.24 6.02 -7.28
CA GLN A 79 11.59 7.29 -7.92
C GLN A 79 10.68 7.61 -9.11
N SER A 80 10.34 6.61 -9.93
CA SER A 80 9.37 6.76 -11.03
C SER A 80 8.00 7.19 -10.52
N ALA A 81 7.51 6.60 -9.43
CA ALA A 81 6.21 6.92 -8.85
C ALA A 81 6.18 8.36 -8.30
N ILE A 82 7.20 8.77 -7.54
CA ILE A 82 7.22 10.11 -6.95
C ILE A 82 7.54 11.22 -7.95
N ALA A 83 8.11 10.87 -9.11
CA ALA A 83 8.28 11.79 -10.23
C ALA A 83 6.94 12.16 -10.87
N LEU A 84 6.00 11.22 -10.93
CA LEU A 84 4.62 11.46 -11.38
C LEU A 84 3.81 12.20 -10.32
N SER A 85 3.90 11.79 -9.05
CA SER A 85 3.25 12.49 -7.94
C SER A 85 4.05 12.42 -6.65
N LYS A 86 4.44 13.60 -6.12
CA LYS A 86 5.25 13.68 -4.89
C LYS A 86 4.53 13.15 -3.65
N ASN A 87 3.20 13.26 -3.60
CA ASN A 87 2.37 12.84 -2.48
C ASN A 87 1.06 12.20 -2.98
N PHE A 88 0.44 11.39 -2.14
CA PHE A 88 -0.77 10.64 -2.46
C PHE A 88 -1.86 10.90 -1.42
N ASP A 89 -3.10 10.93 -1.89
CA ASP A 89 -4.30 10.99 -1.07
C ASP A 89 -4.74 9.57 -0.67
N ILE A 90 -4.54 8.62 -1.57
CA ILE A 90 -4.86 7.21 -1.38
C ILE A 90 -3.70 6.36 -1.91
N ILE A 91 -3.26 5.39 -1.11
CA ILE A 91 -2.37 4.32 -1.55
C ILE A 91 -3.06 2.99 -1.27
N ILE A 92 -3.13 2.12 -2.28
CA ILE A 92 -3.66 0.76 -2.18
C ILE A 92 -2.50 -0.20 -2.45
N ASP A 93 -2.26 -1.14 -1.54
CA ASP A 93 -1.29 -2.22 -1.68
C ASP A 93 -2.01 -3.55 -1.83
N ASP A 94 -2.17 -3.96 -3.07
CA ASP A 94 -2.73 -5.25 -3.53
C ASP A 94 -1.67 -6.04 -4.31
N GLY A 95 -0.41 -5.96 -3.84
CA GLY A 95 0.76 -6.50 -4.52
C GLY A 95 0.96 -8.01 -4.38
N SER A 96 2.14 -8.43 -3.92
CA SER A 96 2.48 -9.87 -3.81
C SER A 96 1.83 -10.57 -2.60
N HIS A 97 1.27 -9.79 -1.68
CA HIS A 97 0.78 -10.17 -0.35
C HIS A 97 1.82 -10.83 0.57
N LYS A 98 3.10 -10.90 0.16
CA LYS A 98 4.19 -11.37 1.03
C LYS A 98 4.41 -10.37 2.15
N SER A 99 4.63 -10.88 3.36
CA SER A 99 4.81 -10.02 4.53
C SER A 99 5.98 -9.05 4.38
N SER A 100 7.13 -9.48 3.85
CA SER A 100 8.28 -8.59 3.65
C SER A 100 7.99 -7.49 2.61
N ASP A 101 7.33 -7.84 1.50
CA ASP A 101 6.99 -6.89 0.45
C ASP A 101 6.01 -5.81 0.96
N ILE A 102 4.95 -6.20 1.69
CA ILE A 102 4.00 -5.27 2.29
C ILE A 102 4.71 -4.30 3.24
N ILE A 103 5.58 -4.82 4.12
CA ILE A 103 6.26 -3.97 5.11
C ILE A 103 7.23 -3.00 4.43
N LYS A 104 7.92 -3.46 3.38
CA LYS A 104 8.84 -2.63 2.60
C LYS A 104 8.09 -1.56 1.80
N SER A 105 6.99 -1.90 1.14
CA SER A 105 6.10 -0.97 0.45
C SER A 105 5.58 0.09 1.41
N PHE A 106 5.03 -0.33 2.56
CA PHE A 106 4.55 0.60 3.57
C PHE A 106 5.66 1.55 4.03
N SER A 107 6.86 1.03 4.31
CA SER A 107 8.00 1.84 4.75
C SER A 107 8.47 2.85 3.69
N PHE A 108 8.31 2.52 2.40
CA PHE A 108 8.67 3.41 1.29
C PHE A 108 7.61 4.48 1.06
N TYR A 109 6.34 4.08 1.01
CA TYR A 109 5.27 4.91 0.47
C TYR A 109 4.43 5.61 1.54
N PHE A 110 4.36 5.11 2.78
CA PHE A 110 3.55 5.73 3.84
C PHE A 110 3.93 7.20 4.10
N LYS A 111 5.22 7.53 4.05
CA LYS A 111 5.73 8.92 4.19
C LYS A 111 5.30 9.87 3.05
N ARG A 112 4.68 9.34 1.99
CA ARG A 112 4.16 10.09 0.84
C ARG A 112 2.66 10.32 0.93
N ILE A 113 1.99 9.78 1.95
CA ILE A 113 0.58 10.06 2.18
C ILE A 113 0.42 11.44 2.79
N VAL A 114 -0.53 12.22 2.27
CA VAL A 114 -0.89 13.52 2.85
C VAL A 114 -1.57 13.36 4.20
N ASN A 115 -1.55 14.42 5.01
CA ASN A 115 -2.35 14.45 6.24
C ASN A 115 -3.84 14.23 5.92
N GLY A 116 -4.45 13.24 6.56
CA GLY A 116 -5.82 12.82 6.28
C GLY A 116 -5.99 11.99 5.00
N GLY A 117 -4.90 11.50 4.39
CA GLY A 117 -4.95 10.47 3.36
C GLY A 117 -5.03 9.06 3.95
N ILE A 118 -5.14 8.05 3.09
CA ILE A 118 -5.38 6.65 3.49
C ILE A 118 -4.38 5.71 2.82
N TYR A 119 -3.80 4.80 3.62
CA TYR A 119 -3.07 3.63 3.12
C TYR A 119 -3.96 2.39 3.34
N ILE A 120 -4.21 1.62 2.30
CA ILE A 120 -5.00 0.38 2.35
C ILE A 120 -4.11 -0.77 1.93
N ILE A 121 -4.20 -1.89 2.65
CA ILE A 121 -3.50 -3.13 2.33
C ILE A 121 -4.55 -4.22 2.20
N GLU A 122 -4.58 -4.87 1.03
CA GLU A 122 -5.50 -5.96 0.76
C GLU A 122 -4.92 -7.31 1.21
N ASP A 123 -5.80 -8.30 1.34
CA ASP A 123 -5.44 -9.70 1.56
C ASP A 123 -4.47 -10.00 2.71
N LEU A 124 -4.57 -9.24 3.80
CA LEU A 124 -3.80 -9.47 5.04
C LEU A 124 -4.03 -10.85 5.68
N HIS A 125 -5.02 -11.61 5.24
CA HIS A 125 -5.17 -13.01 5.64
C HIS A 125 -3.95 -13.87 5.20
N CYS A 126 -3.25 -13.49 4.13
CA CYS A 126 -1.97 -14.09 3.71
C CYS A 126 -0.89 -14.01 4.78
N SER A 127 -0.95 -13.02 5.70
CA SER A 127 -0.03 -12.89 6.84
C SER A 127 -0.03 -14.12 7.78
N TYR A 128 -1.04 -14.99 7.68
CA TYR A 128 -1.13 -16.22 8.45
C TYR A 128 -0.59 -17.46 7.72
N TRP A 129 -0.15 -17.31 6.46
CA TRP A 129 0.27 -18.42 5.60
C TRP A 129 1.78 -18.44 5.39
N LYS A 130 2.39 -19.62 5.56
CA LYS A 130 3.85 -19.79 5.44
C LYS A 130 4.41 -19.33 4.09
N ASN A 131 3.68 -19.59 2.99
CA ASN A 131 4.11 -19.24 1.63
C ASN A 131 4.15 -17.72 1.37
N PHE A 132 3.51 -16.92 2.24
CA PHE A 132 3.51 -15.47 2.21
C PHE A 132 4.30 -14.88 3.40
N GLU A 133 5.28 -15.65 3.89
CA GLU A 133 6.20 -15.27 4.98
C GLU A 133 5.47 -15.01 6.30
N GLY A 134 4.34 -15.71 6.46
CA GLY A 134 3.44 -15.59 7.59
C GLY A 134 3.38 -16.85 8.45
N GLY A 135 2.39 -16.83 9.34
CA GLY A 135 2.08 -17.89 10.29
C GLY A 135 1.37 -17.31 11.51
N LEU A 136 0.53 -18.11 12.17
CA LEU A 136 -0.29 -17.64 13.30
C LEU A 136 0.51 -16.88 14.38
N PHE A 137 1.74 -17.34 14.64
CA PHE A 137 2.65 -16.74 15.61
C PHE A 137 3.96 -16.23 14.98
N HIS A 138 3.97 -16.03 13.66
CA HIS A 138 5.19 -15.58 12.99
C HIS A 138 5.51 -14.12 13.39
N PRO A 139 6.64 -13.87 14.06
CA PRO A 139 6.91 -12.56 14.68
C PRO A 139 7.19 -11.47 13.65
N HIS A 140 7.55 -11.84 12.42
CA HIS A 140 7.91 -10.90 11.35
C HIS A 140 6.89 -10.85 10.21
N SER A 141 5.65 -11.30 10.44
CA SER A 141 4.56 -11.16 9.47
C SER A 141 4.06 -9.72 9.37
N SER A 142 3.33 -9.38 8.30
CA SER A 142 2.77 -8.04 8.13
C SER A 142 1.79 -7.67 9.26
N ILE A 143 0.94 -8.60 9.72
CA ILE A 143 0.07 -8.37 10.88
C ILE A 143 0.87 -8.06 12.15
N SER A 144 1.96 -8.79 12.41
CA SER A 144 2.82 -8.53 13.57
C SER A 144 3.48 -7.14 13.47
N PHE A 145 3.90 -6.73 12.28
CA PHE A 145 4.43 -5.38 12.03
C PHE A 145 3.40 -4.29 12.32
N PHE A 146 2.18 -4.41 11.80
CA PHE A 146 1.13 -3.40 12.00
C PHE A 146 0.62 -3.33 13.45
N LYS A 147 0.61 -4.46 14.18
CA LYS A 147 0.37 -4.45 15.63
C LYS A 147 1.39 -3.60 16.37
N ASN A 148 2.68 -3.73 16.03
CA ASN A 148 3.73 -2.91 16.65
C ASN A 148 3.55 -1.41 16.33
N LEU A 149 2.97 -1.04 15.19
CA LEU A 149 2.64 0.37 14.90
C LEU A 149 1.51 0.89 15.81
N VAL A 150 0.49 0.07 16.10
CA VAL A 150 -0.55 0.40 17.09
C VAL A 150 0.08 0.58 18.48
N ASP A 151 1.07 -0.23 18.84
CA ASP A 151 1.78 -0.06 20.11
C ASP A 151 2.60 1.25 20.12
N ILE A 152 3.30 1.57 19.03
CA ILE A 152 4.14 2.78 18.92
C ILE A 152 3.37 4.07 19.18
N ILE A 153 2.15 4.18 18.66
CA ILE A 153 1.32 5.39 18.84
C ILE A 153 0.89 5.56 20.30
N ASN A 154 0.87 4.47 21.08
CA ASN A 154 0.50 4.44 22.49
C ASN A 154 1.73 4.41 23.43
N HIS A 155 2.92 4.78 22.95
CA HIS A 155 4.19 4.68 23.71
C HIS A 155 4.17 5.31 25.11
N GLU A 156 3.44 6.41 25.28
CA GLU A 156 3.32 7.10 26.58
C GLU A 156 2.59 6.27 27.65
N HIS A 157 1.84 5.24 27.24
CA HIS A 157 1.05 4.38 28.11
C HIS A 157 1.71 3.03 28.39
N TRP A 158 2.93 2.77 27.91
CA TRP A 158 3.54 1.45 28.00
C TRP A 158 3.94 1.02 29.41
N GLY A 159 4.24 1.98 30.31
CA GLY A 159 4.65 1.66 31.68
C GLY A 159 5.96 0.87 31.80
N VAL A 160 6.76 0.78 30.72
CA VAL A 160 8.05 0.06 30.69
C VAL A 160 9.13 0.91 30.03
N ALA A 161 10.38 0.73 30.47
CA ALA A 161 11.55 1.43 29.93
C ALA A 161 12.01 0.83 28.57
N LYS A 162 11.13 0.85 27.56
CA LYS A 162 11.43 0.45 26.18
C LYS A 162 11.31 1.63 25.22
N THR A 163 12.10 1.60 24.16
CA THR A 163 12.04 2.60 23.08
C THR A 163 11.12 2.12 21.96
N ARG A 164 10.49 3.05 21.23
CA ARG A 164 9.70 2.74 20.02
C ARG A 164 10.49 1.89 19.02
N LYS A 165 11.78 2.21 18.84
CA LYS A 165 12.69 1.47 17.94
C LYS A 165 12.79 -0.01 18.30
N SER A 166 12.79 -0.35 19.59
CA SER A 166 13.01 -1.73 20.03
C SER A 166 11.95 -2.73 19.55
N LEU A 167 10.75 -2.28 19.17
CA LEU A 167 9.72 -3.14 18.59
C LEU A 167 10.04 -3.58 17.15
N PHE A 168 10.98 -2.89 16.47
CA PHE A 168 11.27 -3.12 15.06
C PHE A 168 12.66 -3.73 14.83
N ASP A 169 13.46 -3.92 15.87
CA ASP A 169 14.80 -4.50 15.75
C ASP A 169 14.78 -5.89 15.09
N GLY A 170 13.75 -6.70 15.36
CA GLY A 170 13.56 -8.01 14.71
C GLY A 170 13.28 -7.88 13.20
N PHE A 171 12.46 -6.92 12.80
CA PHE A 171 12.16 -6.68 11.38
C PHE A 171 13.40 -6.18 10.64
N ILE A 172 14.13 -5.22 11.21
CA ILE A 172 15.35 -4.66 10.59
C ILE A 172 16.40 -5.74 10.36
N LYS A 173 16.60 -6.65 11.33
CA LYS A 173 17.59 -7.73 11.21
C LYS A 173 17.23 -8.81 10.18
N ASN A 174 15.94 -9.01 9.90
CA ASN A 174 15.46 -10.05 8.98
C ASN A 174 15.10 -9.51 7.59
N MET A 175 15.19 -8.19 7.37
CA MET A 175 14.98 -7.53 6.07
C MET A 175 16.28 -7.12 5.37
N ILE A 176 17.43 -7.42 5.97
CA ILE A 176 18.78 -7.23 5.42
C ILE A 176 19.38 -8.61 5.14
#